data_AF-A0A7C6HQH4-F1
#
_entry.id   AF-A0A7C6HQH4-F1
#
_cell.length_a   1.000
_cell.length_b   1.000
_cell.length_c   1.000
_cell.angle_alpha   90.00
_cell.angle_beta   90.00
_cell.angle_gamma   90.00
#
_symmetry.space_group_name_H-M   'P 1'
#
loop_
_entity.id
_entity.type
_entity.pdbx_description
1 polymer ?
#
loop_
_entity_poly.entity_id
_entity_poly.type
_entity_poly.pdbx_seq_one_letter_code
_entity_poly.pdbx_strand_id
1 'polypeptide(L)' 'MPLIRIEMPSTRDEAKRLLAQYESGVRDAAWEERVIDEAWRRGRTPTGRVRFVGVTNGQPPSLKFDVEVHPELHAVP' A
#
# COMPACT_ATOMS: atom_id res chain seq x y z
N MET A 1 -3.08 -13.53 -8.26
CA MET A 1 -2.44 -13.50 -6.92
C MET A 1 -3.34 -12.72 -5.97
N PRO A 2 -3.48 -13.14 -4.70
CA PRO A 2 -4.26 -12.41 -3.71
C PRO A 2 -3.80 -10.96 -3.52
N LEU A 3 -4.73 -10.06 -3.24
CA LEU A 3 -4.45 -8.65 -2.91
C LEU A 3 -4.79 -8.40 -1.44
N ILE A 4 -3.94 -7.63 -0.76
CA ILE A 4 -4.24 -7.08 0.57
C ILE A 4 -4.30 -5.55 0.50
N ARG A 5 -5.20 -4.95 1.29
CA ARG A 5 -5.28 -3.50 1.46
C ARG A 5 -4.39 -3.06 2.63
N ILE A 6 -3.46 -2.17 2.35
CA ILE A 6 -2.65 -1.48 3.36
C ILE A 6 -3.09 -0.03 3.44
N GLU A 7 -3.37 0.43 4.66
CA GLU A 7 -3.63 1.83 4.95
C GLU A 7 -2.43 2.40 5.71
N MET A 8 -1.81 3.44 5.15
CA MET A 8 -0.67 4.12 5.72
C MET A 8 -1.11 5.48 6.26
N PRO A 9 -0.88 5.81 7.54
CA PRO A 9 -1.11 7.15 8.06
C PRO A 9 -0.34 8.19 7.26
N SER A 10 -0.94 9.36 7.03
CA SER A 10 -0.32 10.44 6.25
C SER A 10 -0.76 11.81 6.75
N THR A 11 0.02 12.84 6.44
CA THR A 11 -0.47 14.21 6.58
C THR A 11 -1.33 14.61 5.39
N ARG A 12 -2.10 15.71 5.50
CA ARG A 12 -2.89 16.21 4.35
C ARG A 12 -2.01 16.62 3.17
N ASP A 13 -0.88 17.27 3.43
CA ASP A 13 0.03 17.73 2.39
C ASP A 13 0.68 16.56 1.66
N GLU A 14 1.08 15.54 2.41
CA GLU A 14 1.63 14.30 1.88
C GLU A 14 0.60 13.54 1.04
N ALA A 15 -0.63 13.41 1.53
CA ALA A 15 -1.72 12.79 0.80
C ALA A 15 -2.03 13.49 -0.52
N LYS A 16 -2.08 14.84 -0.51
CA LYS A 16 -2.31 15.65 -1.70
C LYS A 16 -1.18 15.50 -2.71
N ARG A 17 0.08 15.53 -2.25
CA ARG A 17 1.26 15.36 -3.11
C ARG A 17 1.26 13.99 -3.77
N LEU A 18 1.04 12.93 -3.00
CA LEU A 18 1.09 11.57 -3.51
C LEU A 18 -0.04 11.30 -4.49
N LEU A 19 -1.26 11.74 -4.17
CA LEU A 19 -2.40 11.62 -5.07
C LEU A 19 -2.09 12.25 -6.44
N ALA A 20 -1.58 13.49 -6.46
CA ALA A 20 -1.22 14.17 -7.71
C ALA A 20 -0.11 13.44 -8.50
N GLN A 21 0.89 12.87 -7.81
CA GLN A 21 1.95 12.08 -8.45
C GLN A 21 1.37 10.83 -9.12
N TYR A 22 0.56 10.04 -8.41
CA TYR A 22 -0.01 8.81 -8.96
C TYR A 22 -1.03 9.10 -10.09
N GLU A 23 -1.80 10.19 -10.01
CA GLU A 23 -2.69 10.64 -11.10
C GLU A 23 -1.91 11.01 -12.36
N SER A 24 -0.69 11.55 -12.22
CA SER A 24 0.21 11.82 -13.35
C SER A 24 0.93 10.58 -13.90
N GLY A 25 0.67 9.40 -13.33
CA GLY A 25 1.32 8.13 -13.70
C GLY A 25 2.74 7.98 -13.12
N VAL A 26 3.18 8.88 -12.23
CA VAL A 26 4.47 8.81 -11.57
C VAL A 26 4.35 7.92 -10.33
N ARG A 27 5.21 6.90 -10.26
CA ARG A 27 5.33 6.00 -9.10
C ARG A 27 6.33 6.58 -8.10
N ASP A 28 6.12 6.27 -6.82
CA ASP A 28 7.02 6.66 -5.74
C ASP A 28 7.60 5.40 -5.07
N ALA A 29 8.84 5.08 -5.42
CA ALA A 29 9.52 3.87 -4.97
C ALA A 29 9.69 3.81 -3.44
N ALA A 30 9.91 4.96 -2.79
CA ALA A 30 10.06 5.01 -1.33
C ALA A 30 8.74 4.68 -0.63
N TRP A 31 7.62 5.10 -1.20
CA TRP A 31 6.30 4.71 -0.70
C TRP A 31 5.99 3.24 -0.95
N GLU A 32 6.35 2.72 -2.12
CA GLU A 32 6.15 1.30 -2.44
C GLU A 32 6.94 0.39 -1.49
N GLU A 33 8.19 0.73 -1.18
CA GLU A 33 9.02 0.01 -0.21
C GLU A 33 8.39 0.02 1.19
N ARG A 34 7.96 1.19 1.68
CA ARG A 34 7.27 1.30 2.99
C ARG A 34 6.01 0.44 3.07
N VAL A 35 5.27 0.36 1.97
CA VAL A 35 4.04 -0.45 1.88
C VAL A 35 4.38 -1.95 1.83
N ILE A 36 5.44 -2.33 1.14
CA ILE A 36 5.97 -3.70 1.13
C ILE A 36 6.44 -4.12 2.53
N ASP A 37 7.16 -3.25 3.23
CA ASP A 37 7.59 -3.50 4.62
C ASP A 37 6.41 -3.68 5.55
N GLU A 38 5.36 -2.88 5.39
CA GLU A 38 4.12 -3.05 6.16
C GLU A 38 3.42 -4.38 5.84
N ALA A 39 3.45 -4.85 4.58
CA ALA A 39 2.94 -6.18 4.23
C ALA A 39 3.71 -7.29 4.97
N TRP A 40 5.04 -7.18 5.01
CA TRP A 40 5.90 -8.09 5.78
C TRP A 40 5.58 -8.05 7.27
N ARG A 41 5.41 -6.86 7.86
CA ARG A 41 5.02 -6.71 9.28
C ARG A 41 3.68 -7.35 9.61
N ARG A 42 2.76 -7.42 8.65
CA ARG A 42 1.45 -8.11 8.77
C ARG A 42 1.54 -9.63 8.54
N GLY A 43 2.75 -10.19 8.42
CA GLY A 43 2.96 -11.61 8.18
C GLY A 43 2.53 -12.07 6.79
N ARG A 44 2.51 -11.16 5.80
CA ARG A 44 2.20 -11.47 4.40
C ARG A 44 3.49 -11.49 3.58
N THR A 45 3.48 -12.23 2.49
CA THR A 45 4.61 -12.33 1.55
C THR A 45 4.31 -11.53 0.28
N PRO A 46 4.72 -10.26 0.18
CA PRO A 46 4.46 -9.41 -0.99
C PRO A 46 5.24 -9.90 -2.23
N THR A 47 4.63 -9.74 -3.42
CA THR A 47 5.28 -10.04 -4.71
C THR A 47 6.08 -8.86 -5.26
N GLY A 48 6.09 -7.73 -4.54
CA GLY A 48 6.69 -6.46 -4.97
C GLY A 48 5.77 -5.59 -5.82
N ARG A 49 4.58 -6.06 -6.20
CA ARG A 49 3.59 -5.23 -6.92
C ARG A 49 2.70 -4.48 -5.94
N VAL A 50 2.82 -3.15 -5.97
CA VAL A 50 2.02 -2.21 -5.21
C VAL A 50 1.19 -1.36 -6.16
N ARG A 51 -0.06 -1.10 -5.78
CA ARG A 51 -0.96 -0.20 -6.48
C ARG A 51 -1.50 0.82 -5.50
N PHE A 52 -1.30 2.10 -5.77
CA PHE A 52 -2.01 3.16 -5.06
C PHE A 52 -3.49 3.14 -5.43
N VAL A 53 -4.35 3.20 -4.41
CA VAL A 53 -5.81 3.12 -4.56
C VAL A 53 -6.47 4.46 -4.29
N GLY A 54 -5.87 5.29 -3.43
CA GLY A 54 -6.40 6.62 -3.11
C GLY A 54 -6.15 7.01 -1.66
N VAL A 55 -6.95 7.95 -1.17
CA VAL A 55 -6.81 8.56 0.15
C VAL A 55 -8.13 8.42 0.91
N THR A 56 -8.09 8.23 2.24
CA THR A 56 -9.27 8.33 3.10
C THR A 56 -9.70 9.79 3.30
N ASN A 57 -10.98 10.00 3.61
CA ASN A 57 -11.50 11.31 4.02
C ASN A 57 -11.27 11.61 5.52
N GLY A 58 -10.44 10.84 6.21
CA GLY A 58 -10.16 10.98 7.65
C GLY A 58 -9.35 12.23 7.99
N GLN A 59 -9.27 12.56 9.29
CA GLN A 59 -8.40 13.63 9.81
C GLN A 59 -7.53 13.12 10.97
N PRO A 60 -6.23 12.87 10.76
CA PRO A 60 -5.50 13.01 9.49
C PRO A 60 -5.88 11.92 8.46
N PRO A 61 -5.69 12.17 7.14
CA PRO A 61 -6.00 11.20 6.11
C PRO A 61 -5.01 10.01 6.12
N SER A 62 -5.38 8.94 5.44
CA SER A 62 -4.54 7.77 5.22
C SER A 62 -4.47 7.44 3.74
N LEU A 63 -3.29 7.02 3.28
CA LEU A 63 -3.04 6.54 1.93
C LEU A 63 -3.44 5.06 1.86
N LYS A 64 -4.11 4.66 0.78
CA LYS A 64 -4.55 3.28 0.54
C LYS A 64 -3.73 2.67 -0.59
N PHE A 65 -3.20 1.48 -0.33
CA PHE A 65 -2.47 0.69 -1.31
C PHE A 65 -3.00 -0.74 -1.36
N ASP A 66 -3.12 -1.29 -2.56
CA ASP A 66 -3.25 -2.73 -2.77
C ASP A 66 -1.87 -3.32 -3.01
N VAL A 67 -1.55 -4.39 -2.28
CA VAL A 67 -0.31 -5.14 -2.45
C VAL A 67 -0.65 -6.55 -2.89
N GLU A 68 -0.02 -6.99 -3.97
CA GLU A 68 -0.10 -8.37 -4.41
C GLU A 68 0.78 -9.24 -3.51
N VAL A 69 0.22 -10.32 -2.98
CA VAL A 69 0.90 -11.23 -2.05
C VAL A 69 0.83 -12.67 -2.55
N HIS A 70 1.77 -13.49 -2.11
CA HIS A 70 1.67 -14.92 -2.28
C HIS A 70 0.52 -15.48 -1.44
N PRO A 71 -0.21 -16.50 -1.95
CA PRO A 71 -1.19 -17.21 -1.15
C PRO A 71 -0.51 -17.84 0.06
N GLU A 72 -1.16 -17.75 1.23
CA GLU A 72 -0.70 -18.48 2.40
C GLU A 72 -0.79 -19.97 2.13
N LEU A 73 0.34 -20.66 2.20
CA LEU A 73 0.37 -22.11 2.25
C LEU A 73 -0.11 -22.50 3.63
N HIS A 74 -1.42 -22.62 3.82
CA HIS A 74 -1.92 -23.37 4.96
C HIS A 74 -1.43 -24.80 4.79
N ALA A 75 -0.43 -25.20 5.59
CA ALA A 75 -0.23 -26.61 5.88
C ALA A 75 -1.54 -27.10 6.50
N VAL A 76 -2.29 -27.86 5.71
CA VAL A 76 -3.46 -28.57 6.21
C VAL A 76 -2.94 -29.50 7.32
N PRO A 77 -3.53 -29.49 8.52
CA PRO A 77 -3.09 -30.34 9.63
C PRO A 77 -3.18 -31.83 9.30
#